data_AF-A0A964XG17-F1
#
_entry.id   AF-A0A964XG17-F1
#
_cell.length_a   1.000
_cell.length_b   1.000
_cell.length_c   1.000
_cell.angle_alpha   90.00
_cell.angle_beta   90.00
_cell.angle_gamma   90.00
#
_symmetry.space_group_name_H-M   'P 1'
#
loop_
_entity.id
_entity.type
_entity.pdbx_description
1 polymer ?
#
loop_
_entity_poly.entity_id
_entity_poly.type
_entity_poly.pdbx_seq_one_letter_code
_entity_poly.pdbx_strand_id
1 'polypeptide(L)'
;GRINEIDTEKRIAAAMDGRAPQVAAGNAGGPVRGPTAEQVAAAQDMSEDDRDAMIAGMVARLEARLESEPDDLDGWVMLMRSRANLGETDKAKAALDSAIAANPGEEAELRRQAALLGIG
;
A
#
# COMPACT_ATOMS: atom_id res chain seq x y z
N GLY A 1 25.56 4.30 25.19
CA GLY A 1 24.42 4.26 24.25
C GLY A 1 23.31 3.47 24.90
N ARG A 2 22.13 4.07 25.07
CA ARG A 2 20.90 3.38 25.49
C ARG A 2 19.97 3.43 24.29
N ILE A 3 19.67 2.30 23.68
CA ILE A 3 18.63 2.17 22.67
C ILE A 3 17.65 1.15 23.22
N ASN A 4 16.39 1.58 23.26
CA ASN A 4 15.29 0.94 23.96
C ASN A 4 14.84 -0.32 23.21
N GLU A 5 14.77 -1.42 23.93
CA GLU A 5 14.11 -2.66 23.53
C GLU A 5 12.59 -2.42 23.61
N ILE A 6 11.92 -2.37 22.47
CA ILE A 6 10.46 -2.30 22.42
C ILE A 6 9.97 -3.75 22.28
N ASP A 7 9.56 -4.29 23.42
CA ASP A 7 9.00 -5.63 23.60
C ASP A 7 7.61 -5.71 22.93
N THR A 8 7.60 -6.14 21.67
CA THR A 8 6.40 -6.27 20.82
C THR A 8 5.49 -7.41 21.23
N GLU A 9 5.91 -8.28 22.16
CA GLU A 9 5.20 -9.51 22.49
C GLU A 9 3.94 -9.25 23.36
N LYS A 10 3.86 -8.11 24.06
CA LYS A 10 2.78 -7.86 25.02
C LYS A 10 1.48 -7.29 24.46
N ARG A 11 1.43 -6.89 23.18
CA ARG A 11 0.23 -6.23 22.61
C ARG A 11 -0.76 -7.14 21.87
N ILE A 12 -0.39 -8.38 21.57
CA ILE A 12 -1.22 -9.24 20.70
C ILE A 12 -2.30 -10.01 21.48
N ALA A 13 -2.19 -10.14 22.81
CA ALA A 13 -3.00 -11.07 23.59
C ALA A 13 -4.39 -10.57 24.08
N ALA A 14 -4.86 -9.38 23.74
CA ALA A 14 -6.02 -8.77 24.41
C ALA A 14 -7.29 -8.53 23.57
N ALA A 15 -7.43 -9.12 22.37
CA ALA A 15 -8.56 -8.82 21.47
C ALA A 15 -9.40 -10.03 21.04
N MET A 16 -9.27 -11.19 21.70
CA MET A 16 -10.03 -12.40 21.37
C MET A 16 -11.08 -12.72 22.44
N ASP A 17 -12.18 -11.97 22.45
CA ASP A 17 -13.43 -12.48 23.02
C ASP A 17 -14.61 -12.08 22.12
N GLY A 18 -15.23 -13.11 21.52
CA GLY A 18 -16.62 -13.09 21.06
C GLY A 18 -16.95 -12.40 19.74
N ARG A 19 -16.85 -13.10 18.60
CA ARG A 19 -17.99 -13.40 17.68
C ARG A 19 -17.53 -14.20 16.45
N ALA A 20 -18.21 -15.31 16.17
CA ALA A 20 -18.07 -16.12 14.94
C ALA A 20 -18.52 -15.35 13.66
N PRO A 21 -18.11 -15.81 12.45
CA PRO A 21 -18.09 -14.99 11.25
C PRO A 21 -19.41 -15.06 10.48
N GLN A 22 -19.79 -13.94 9.88
CA GLN A 22 -20.81 -13.91 8.85
C GLN A 22 -20.25 -13.12 7.67
N VAL A 23 -19.98 -13.88 6.61
CA VAL A 23 -19.61 -13.41 5.29
C VAL A 23 -20.76 -12.59 4.71
N ALA A 24 -20.51 -11.32 4.44
CA ALA A 24 -21.36 -10.50 3.58
C ALA A 24 -20.47 -9.52 2.84
N ALA A 25 -20.46 -9.65 1.52
CA ALA A 25 -19.87 -8.71 0.59
C ALA A 25 -20.52 -7.32 0.75
N GLY A 26 -19.70 -6.27 0.67
CA GLY A 26 -20.17 -4.91 0.42
C GLY A 26 -19.83 -3.89 1.52
N ASN A 27 -19.37 -2.74 1.04
CA ASN A 27 -19.21 -1.43 1.69
C ASN A 27 -17.85 -1.07 2.32
N ALA A 28 -17.38 0.06 1.83
CA ALA A 28 -16.39 0.95 2.40
C ALA A 28 -16.64 1.26 3.90
N GLY A 29 -15.55 1.45 4.64
CA GLY A 29 -15.53 2.12 5.94
C GLY A 29 -15.67 1.21 7.17
N GLY A 30 -14.55 0.72 7.71
CA GLY A 30 -14.50 0.03 9.01
C GLY A 30 -13.06 -0.33 9.40
N PRO A 31 -12.69 -0.33 10.70
CA PRO A 31 -11.30 -0.24 11.16
C PRO A 31 -10.51 -1.44 10.67
N VAL A 32 -9.34 -1.17 10.09
CA VAL A 32 -8.37 -2.15 9.60
C VAL A 32 -7.95 -3.04 10.77
N ARG A 33 -8.68 -4.13 10.98
CA ARG A 33 -8.28 -5.24 11.84
C ARG A 33 -7.22 -5.99 11.07
N GLY A 34 -5.98 -5.95 11.58
CA GLY A 34 -4.84 -6.61 10.95
C GLY A 34 -5.09 -8.11 10.70
N PRO A 35 -4.31 -8.72 9.79
CA PRO A 35 -4.48 -10.12 9.41
C PRO A 35 -4.39 -11.06 10.64
N THR A 36 -5.22 -12.10 10.66
CA THR A 36 -5.23 -13.12 11.72
C THR A 36 -3.94 -13.94 11.70
N ALA A 37 -3.59 -14.62 12.80
CA ALA A 37 -2.38 -15.44 12.86
C ALA A 37 -2.32 -16.53 11.78
N GLU A 38 -3.45 -17.12 11.40
CA GLU A 38 -3.54 -18.06 10.26
C GLU A 38 -3.36 -17.38 8.91
N GLN A 39 -3.84 -16.14 8.74
CA GLN A 39 -3.59 -15.35 7.52
C GLN A 39 -2.13 -14.91 7.44
N VAL A 40 -1.48 -14.65 8.57
CA VAL A 40 -0.05 -14.37 8.64
C VAL A 40 0.75 -15.64 8.34
N ALA A 41 0.33 -16.81 8.84
CA ALA A 41 0.97 -18.10 8.54
C ALA A 41 0.79 -18.50 7.07
N ALA A 42 -0.42 -18.30 6.51
CA ALA A 42 -0.68 -18.52 5.09
C ALA A 42 0.10 -17.54 4.21
N ALA A 43 0.21 -16.26 4.62
CA ALA A 43 1.09 -15.32 3.94
C ALA A 43 2.54 -15.76 4.03
N GLN A 44 2.99 -16.30 5.17
CA GLN A 44 4.34 -16.87 5.34
C GLN A 44 4.62 -18.04 4.39
N ASP A 45 3.60 -18.79 3.99
CA ASP A 45 3.67 -19.89 3.02
C ASP A 45 3.47 -19.44 1.55
N MET A 46 3.10 -18.18 1.31
CA MET A 46 3.05 -17.62 -0.04
C MET A 46 4.46 -17.44 -0.59
N SER A 47 4.64 -17.88 -1.84
CA SER A 47 5.83 -17.53 -2.61
C SER A 47 5.96 -16.00 -2.72
N GLU A 48 7.19 -15.50 -2.88
CA GLU A 48 7.43 -14.07 -3.08
C GLU A 48 6.63 -13.55 -4.29
N ASP A 49 6.57 -14.33 -5.37
CA ASP A 49 5.76 -14.04 -6.55
C ASP A 49 4.25 -13.90 -6.27
N ASP A 50 3.66 -14.78 -5.46
CA ASP A 50 2.23 -14.69 -5.11
C ASP A 50 1.93 -13.44 -4.27
N ARG A 51 2.86 -13.04 -3.40
CA ARG A 51 2.73 -11.81 -2.61
C ARG A 51 2.85 -10.59 -3.50
N ASP A 52 3.79 -10.58 -4.43
CA ASP A 52 3.97 -9.48 -5.38
C ASP A 52 2.76 -9.31 -6.29
N ALA A 53 2.17 -10.42 -6.75
CA ALA A 53 0.93 -10.40 -7.52
C ALA A 53 -0.25 -9.83 -6.71
N MET A 54 -0.36 -10.19 -5.43
CA MET A 54 -1.37 -9.63 -4.53
C MET A 54 -1.17 -8.12 -4.31
N ILE A 55 0.07 -7.68 -4.09
CA ILE A 55 0.42 -6.26 -3.92
C ILE A 55 0.13 -5.50 -5.21
N ALA A 56 0.52 -6.02 -6.37
CA ALA A 56 0.23 -5.42 -7.66
C ALA A 56 -1.28 -5.21 -7.87
N GLY A 57 -2.11 -6.17 -7.46
CA GLY A 57 -3.58 -6.03 -7.49
C GLY A 57 -4.15 -4.98 -6.53
N MET A 58 -3.46 -4.67 -5.43
CA MET A 58 -3.81 -3.55 -4.55
C MET A 58 -3.38 -2.20 -5.14
N VAL A 59 -2.19 -2.15 -5.72
CA VAL A 59 -1.62 -0.98 -6.41
C VAL A 59 -2.49 -0.57 -7.59
N ALA A 60 -2.98 -1.53 -8.39
CA ALA A 60 -3.90 -1.25 -9.50
C ALA A 60 -5.25 -0.67 -9.03
N ARG A 61 -5.75 -1.08 -7.86
CA ARG A 61 -6.97 -0.48 -7.28
C ARG A 61 -6.73 0.93 -6.76
N LEU A 62 -5.53 1.19 -6.23
CA LEU A 62 -5.14 2.54 -5.82
C LEU A 62 -5.09 3.47 -7.04
N GLU A 63 -4.48 3.02 -8.14
CA GLU A 63 -4.43 3.78 -9.39
C GLU A 63 -5.83 4.18 -9.89
N ALA A 64 -6.75 3.21 -9.99
CA ALA A 64 -8.14 3.48 -10.39
C ALA A 64 -8.88 4.45 -9.45
N ARG A 65 -8.53 4.45 -8.16
CA ARG A 65 -9.07 5.41 -7.20
C ARG A 65 -8.53 6.82 -7.45
N LEU A 66 -7.22 6.94 -7.69
CA LEU A 66 -6.57 8.22 -7.92
C LEU A 66 -7.01 8.87 -9.24
N GLU A 67 -7.43 8.08 -10.23
CA GLU A 67 -8.11 8.61 -11.41
C GLU A 67 -9.45 9.31 -11.07
N SER A 68 -10.12 8.89 -10.00
CA SER A 68 -11.36 9.51 -9.51
C SER A 68 -11.10 10.63 -8.48
N GLU A 69 -9.96 10.58 -7.79
CA GLU A 69 -9.51 11.55 -6.78
C GLU A 69 -8.15 12.12 -7.20
N PRO A 70 -8.06 12.88 -8.30
CA PRO A 70 -6.79 13.30 -8.90
C PRO A 70 -5.96 14.19 -7.96
N ASP A 71 -6.61 14.97 -7.10
CA ASP A 71 -5.96 15.91 -6.18
C ASP A 71 -5.17 15.23 -5.04
N ASP A 72 -5.24 13.91 -4.91
CA ASP A 72 -4.50 13.14 -3.89
C ASP A 72 -3.03 12.92 -4.29
N LEU A 73 -2.21 13.97 -4.11
CA LEU A 73 -0.77 13.93 -4.37
C LEU A 73 -0.04 12.86 -3.53
N ASP A 74 -0.43 12.70 -2.26
CA ASP A 74 0.17 11.68 -1.38
C ASP A 74 -0.12 10.27 -1.91
N GLY A 75 -1.33 10.03 -2.42
CA GLY A 75 -1.73 8.80 -3.08
C GLY A 75 -0.90 8.51 -4.34
N TRP A 76 -0.67 9.52 -5.18
CA TRP A 76 0.21 9.39 -6.35
C TRP A 76 1.66 9.04 -5.97
N VAL A 77 2.20 9.66 -4.93
CA VAL A 77 3.54 9.35 -4.41
C VAL A 77 3.61 7.93 -3.86
N MET A 78 2.57 7.50 -3.13
CA MET A 78 2.47 6.13 -2.63
C MET A 78 2.40 5.11 -3.78
N LEU A 79 1.68 5.42 -4.87
CA LEU A 79 1.60 4.56 -6.05
C LEU A 79 2.98 4.37 -6.70
N MET A 80 3.70 5.47 -6.93
CA MET A 80 5.06 5.45 -7.47
C MET A 80 6.01 4.61 -6.60
N ARG A 81 6.00 4.85 -5.28
CA ARG A 81 6.83 4.11 -4.33
C ARG A 81 6.51 2.62 -4.30
N SER A 82 5.23 2.26 -4.32
CA SER A 82 4.81 0.85 -4.29
C SER A 82 5.30 0.10 -5.52
N ARG A 83 5.17 0.70 -6.70
CA ARG A 83 5.68 0.12 -7.96
C ARG A 83 7.21 0.03 -7.98
N ALA A 84 7.91 1.04 -7.47
CA ALA A 84 9.36 1.02 -7.35
C ALA A 84 9.86 -0.11 -6.43
N ASN A 85 9.19 -0.35 -5.30
CA ASN A 85 9.53 -1.44 -4.38
C ASN A 85 9.36 -2.83 -5.02
N LEU A 86 8.41 -2.97 -5.96
CA LEU A 86 8.19 -4.20 -6.74
C LEU A 86 9.17 -4.33 -7.93
N GLY A 87 10.10 -3.39 -8.11
CA GLY A 87 11.00 -3.36 -9.28
C GLY A 87 10.31 -2.95 -10.58
N GLU A 88 9.03 -2.58 -10.54
CA GLU A 88 8.22 -2.19 -11.70
C GLU A 88 8.50 -0.74 -12.14
N THR A 89 9.75 -0.44 -12.48
CA THR A 89 10.22 0.93 -12.76
C THR A 89 9.43 1.60 -13.89
N ASP A 90 9.12 0.88 -14.97
CA ASP A 90 8.32 1.41 -16.08
C ASP A 90 6.91 1.82 -15.65
N LYS A 91 6.28 1.00 -14.79
CA LYS A 91 4.95 1.31 -14.27
C LYS A 91 5.00 2.44 -13.24
N ALA A 92 6.09 2.56 -12.47
CA ALA A 92 6.31 3.69 -11.57
C ALA A 92 6.45 5.02 -12.35
N LYS A 93 7.09 4.99 -13.52
CA LYS A 93 7.15 6.14 -14.44
C LYS A 93 5.77 6.46 -15.04
N ALA A 94 5.02 5.45 -15.46
CA ALA A 94 3.64 5.66 -15.93
C ALA A 94 2.75 6.31 -14.85
N ALA A 95 2.92 5.90 -13.58
CA ALA A 95 2.24 6.52 -12.46
C ALA A 95 2.62 8.00 -12.27
N LEU A 96 3.89 8.36 -12.47
CA LEU A 96 4.33 9.77 -12.47
C LEU A 96 3.65 10.57 -13.60
N ASP A 97 3.63 10.02 -14.81
CA ASP A 97 3.03 10.70 -15.97
C ASP A 97 1.53 10.94 -15.76
N SER A 98 0.82 9.94 -15.22
CA SER A 98 -0.59 10.07 -14.84
C SER A 98 -0.80 11.10 -13.74
N ALA A 99 0.06 11.11 -12.72
CA ALA A 99 -0.02 12.08 -11.63
C ALA A 99 0.17 13.53 -12.12
N ILE A 100 1.12 13.75 -13.05
CA ILE A 100 1.37 15.06 -13.67
C ILE A 100 0.20 15.47 -14.56
N ALA A 101 -0.35 14.54 -15.35
CA ALA A 101 -1.50 14.81 -16.20
C ALA A 101 -2.74 15.19 -15.37
N ALA A 102 -2.93 14.55 -14.21
CA ALA A 102 -3.98 14.86 -13.26
C ALA A 102 -3.73 16.18 -12.50
N ASN A 103 -2.47 16.48 -12.17
CA ASN A 103 -2.05 17.62 -11.34
C ASN A 103 -0.95 18.45 -12.01
N PRO A 104 -1.26 19.18 -13.10
CA PRO A 104 -0.25 19.93 -13.84
C PRO A 104 0.39 21.05 -13.02
N GLY A 105 -0.32 21.60 -12.02
CA GLY A 105 0.22 22.61 -11.10
C GLY A 105 1.30 22.06 -10.14
N GLU A 106 1.31 20.75 -9.93
CA GLU A 106 2.15 20.06 -8.95
C GLU A 106 3.28 19.26 -9.61
N GLU A 107 3.46 19.42 -10.93
CA GLU A 107 4.46 18.69 -11.72
C GLU A 107 5.86 18.75 -11.10
N ALA A 108 6.28 19.94 -10.67
CA ALA A 108 7.60 20.14 -10.09
C ALA A 108 7.79 19.35 -8.78
N GLU A 109 6.73 19.22 -7.97
CA GLU A 109 6.77 18.44 -6.74
C GLU A 109 6.73 16.94 -7.04
N LEU A 110 5.83 16.50 -7.92
CA LEU A 110 5.73 15.10 -8.33
C LEU A 110 7.04 14.59 -8.92
N ARG A 111 7.72 15.38 -9.76
CA ARG A 111 9.04 15.04 -10.30
C ARG A 111 10.13 14.99 -9.22
N ARG A 112 10.08 15.88 -8.21
CA ARG A 112 11.01 15.81 -7.07
C ARG A 112 10.83 14.51 -6.30
N GLN A 113 9.59 14.14 -5.99
CA GLN A 113 9.26 12.90 -5.29
C GLN A 113 9.69 11.67 -6.09
N ALA A 114 9.42 11.66 -7.40
CA ALA A 114 9.89 10.60 -8.30
C ALA A 114 11.41 10.46 -8.29
N ALA A 115 12.15 11.58 -8.34
CA ALA A 115 13.61 11.55 -8.30
C ALA A 115 14.16 10.95 -6.98
N LEU A 116 13.51 11.21 -5.83
CA LEU A 116 13.87 10.59 -4.55
C LEU A 116 13.67 9.06 -4.56
N LEU A 117 12.75 8.58 -5.37
CA LEU A 117 12.46 7.15 -5.57
C LEU A 117 13.34 6.53 -6.68
N GLY A 118 14.21 7.30 -7.33
CA GLY A 118 15.03 6.84 -8.46
C GLY A 118 14.25 6.69 -9.77
N ILE A 119 13.07 7.31 -9.87
CA ILE A 119 12.20 7.30 -11.05
C ILE A 119 12.54 8.56 -11.88
N GLY A 120 12.93 8.39 -13.15
CA GLY A 120 13.34 9.45 -14.06
C GLY A 120 12.77 9.32 -15.46
#